data_AF-E4YA88-F1
#
_entry.id   AF-E4YA88-F1
#
_cell.length_a   1.000
_cell.length_b   1.000
_cell.length_c   1.000
_cell.angle_alpha   90.00
_cell.angle_beta   90.00
_cell.angle_gamma   90.00
#
_symmetry.space_group_name_H-M   'P 1'
#
loop_
_entity.id
_entity.type
_entity.pdbx_description
1 polymer ?
#
loop_
_entity_poly.entity_id
_entity_poly.type
_entity_poly.pdbx_seq_one_letter_code
_entity_poly.pdbx_strand_id
1 'polypeptide(L)'
;MSTSSDEVAILVCHIRDLQSKIEKDQKELNQLKEKVTSGEKEKIHYKEQVAELERILLLENEAHEATKKENTELRGKLDALKQDSVEKENNKDEEEDSSKDLTVENPKQTTFQSPEIDLDEILKMIKESEKRIAEAKAVDLLRLEEKIKQLKSSLPQ
;
A
#
# COMPACT_ATOMS: atom_id res chain seq x y z
N MET A 1 -69.76 -35.89 -42.44
CA MET A 1 -68.90 -35.76 -41.24
C MET A 1 -67.47 -35.61 -41.72
N SER A 2 -66.93 -34.40 -41.85
CA SER A 2 -65.58 -34.18 -42.39
C SER A 2 -64.97 -32.89 -41.81
N THR A 3 -64.53 -32.95 -40.56
CA THR A 3 -63.81 -31.83 -39.89
C THR A 3 -62.49 -32.27 -39.25
N SER A 4 -62.13 -33.56 -39.24
CA SER A 4 -60.99 -34.04 -38.43
C SER A 4 -59.61 -33.81 -39.06
N SER A 5 -59.49 -33.46 -40.35
CA SER A 5 -58.17 -33.29 -40.98
C SER A 5 -57.59 -31.89 -40.77
N ASP A 6 -58.42 -30.86 -40.87
CA ASP A 6 -57.99 -29.46 -40.72
C ASP A 6 -57.70 -29.12 -39.24
N GLU A 7 -58.50 -29.67 -38.31
CA GLU A 7 -58.26 -29.54 -36.87
C GLU A 7 -56.93 -30.18 -36.45
N VAL A 8 -56.60 -31.35 -37.02
CA VAL A 8 -55.32 -32.02 -36.78
C VAL A 8 -54.15 -31.20 -37.35
N ALA A 9 -54.29 -30.62 -38.54
CA ALA A 9 -53.26 -29.77 -39.11
C ALA A 9 -52.97 -28.51 -38.26
N ILE A 10 -54.02 -27.87 -37.74
CA ILE A 10 -53.90 -26.71 -36.84
C ILE A 10 -53.20 -27.10 -35.54
N LEU A 11 -53.57 -28.22 -34.93
CA LEU A 11 -52.93 -28.72 -33.71
C LEU A 11 -51.45 -29.05 -33.93
N VAL A 12 -51.09 -29.66 -35.07
CA VAL A 12 -49.69 -29.95 -35.41
C VAL A 12 -48.87 -28.67 -35.56
N CYS A 13 -49.40 -27.64 -36.24
CA CYS A 13 -48.76 -26.33 -36.32
C CYS A 13 -48.56 -25.72 -34.92
N HIS A 14 -49.60 -25.74 -34.09
CA HIS A 14 -49.51 -25.17 -32.74
C HIS A 14 -48.51 -25.92 -31.84
N ILE A 15 -48.47 -27.26 -31.92
CA ILE A 15 -47.48 -28.07 -31.21
C ILE A 15 -46.06 -27.70 -31.65
N ARG A 16 -45.83 -27.51 -32.96
CA ARG A 16 -44.52 -27.11 -33.49
C ARG A 16 -44.11 -25.72 -32.98
N ASP A 17 -45.03 -24.77 -32.94
CA ASP A 17 -44.77 -23.42 -32.42
C ASP A 17 -44.43 -23.45 -30.93
N LEU A 18 -45.19 -24.24 -30.14
CA LEU A 18 -44.91 -24.45 -28.72
C LEU A 18 -43.56 -25.14 -28.48
N GLN A 19 -43.23 -26.17 -29.27
CA GLN A 19 -41.92 -26.83 -29.21
C GLN A 19 -40.78 -25.86 -29.52
N SER A 20 -40.92 -25.04 -30.56
CA SER A 20 -39.93 -24.02 -30.90
C SER A 20 -39.75 -22.98 -29.79
N LYS A 21 -40.86 -22.57 -29.15
CA LYS A 21 -40.81 -21.66 -28.01
C LYS A 21 -40.11 -22.30 -26.81
N ILE A 22 -40.44 -23.55 -26.47
CA ILE A 22 -39.79 -24.30 -25.39
C ILE A 22 -38.28 -24.42 -25.64
N GLU A 23 -37.86 -24.72 -26.87
CA GLU A 23 -36.44 -24.79 -27.22
C GLU A 23 -35.73 -23.45 -27.07
N LYS A 24 -36.39 -22.35 -27.44
CA LYS A 24 -35.85 -20.99 -27.27
C LYS A 24 -35.70 -20.64 -25.80
N ASP A 25 -36.76 -20.83 -25.01
CA ASP A 25 -36.76 -20.56 -23.57
C ASP A 25 -35.70 -21.42 -22.85
N GLN A 26 -35.51 -22.67 -23.28
CA GLN A 26 -34.48 -23.55 -22.73
C GLN A 26 -33.06 -23.05 -23.04
N LYS A 27 -32.81 -22.52 -24.25
CA LYS A 27 -31.52 -21.92 -24.61
C LYS A 27 -31.25 -20.66 -23.78
N GLU A 28 -32.23 -19.78 -23.64
CA GLU A 28 -32.11 -18.55 -22.83
C GLU A 28 -31.85 -18.88 -21.35
N LEU A 29 -32.55 -19.88 -20.81
CA LEU A 29 -32.34 -20.36 -19.43
C LEU A 29 -30.91 -20.89 -19.22
N ASN A 30 -30.37 -21.65 -20.17
CA ASN A 30 -29.00 -22.16 -20.08
C ASN A 30 -27.97 -21.03 -20.13
N GLN A 31 -28.15 -20.05 -21.02
CA GLN A 31 -27.28 -18.87 -21.08
C GLN A 31 -27.31 -18.07 -19.77
N LEU A 32 -28.49 -17.92 -19.16
CA LEU A 32 -28.63 -17.22 -17.89
C LEU A 32 -27.93 -17.98 -16.75
N LYS A 33 -28.06 -19.32 -16.71
CA LYS A 33 -27.35 -20.17 -15.74
C LYS A 33 -25.84 -20.01 -15.87
N GLU A 34 -25.30 -20.03 -17.08
CA GLU A 34 -23.87 -19.83 -17.31
C GLU A 34 -23.39 -18.46 -16.79
N LYS A 35 -24.13 -17.38 -17.09
CA LYS A 35 -23.84 -16.02 -16.60
C LYS A 35 -23.87 -15.91 -15.08
N VAL A 36 -24.85 -16.55 -14.43
CA VAL A 36 -24.92 -16.58 -12.96
C VAL A 36 -23.71 -17.32 -12.39
N THR A 37 -23.37 -18.47 -12.96
CA THR A 37 -22.26 -19.30 -12.49
C THR A 37 -20.92 -18.59 -12.67
N SER A 38 -20.72 -17.86 -13.78
CA SER A 38 -19.51 -17.06 -14.01
C SER A 38 -19.44 -15.88 -13.04
N GLY A 39 -20.55 -15.16 -12.84
CA GLY A 39 -20.62 -14.05 -11.88
C GLY A 39 -20.37 -14.49 -10.43
N GLU A 40 -20.82 -15.68 -10.04
CA GLU A 40 -20.52 -16.23 -8.71
C GLU A 40 -19.03 -16.54 -8.53
N LYS A 41 -18.36 -17.08 -9.56
CA LYS A 41 -16.91 -17.31 -9.53
C LYS A 41 -16.13 -16.01 -9.44
N GLU A 42 -16.51 -14.99 -10.21
CA GLU A 42 -15.90 -13.65 -10.12
C GLU A 42 -16.09 -13.04 -8.73
N LYS A 43 -17.28 -13.17 -8.15
CA LYS A 43 -17.56 -12.69 -6.79
C LYS A 43 -16.70 -13.39 -5.73
N ILE A 44 -16.47 -14.70 -5.85
CA ILE A 44 -15.56 -15.44 -4.97
C ILE A 44 -14.13 -14.90 -5.13
N HIS A 45 -13.67 -14.73 -6.37
CA HIS A 45 -12.35 -14.19 -6.66
C HIS A 45 -12.13 -12.79 -6.06
N TYR A 46 -13.11 -11.90 -6.19
CA TYR A 46 -13.01 -10.56 -5.57
C TYR A 46 -12.99 -10.61 -4.05
N LYS A 47 -13.72 -11.54 -3.42
CA LYS A 47 -13.66 -11.72 -1.96
C LYS A 47 -12.27 -12.17 -1.50
N GLU A 48 -11.63 -13.07 -2.25
CA GLU A 48 -10.26 -13.50 -1.96
C GLU A 48 -9.27 -12.33 -2.09
N GLN A 49 -9.41 -11.51 -3.14
CA GLN A 49 -8.58 -10.32 -3.32
C GLN A 49 -8.76 -9.29 -2.19
N VAL A 50 -10.00 -9.04 -1.74
CA VAL A 50 -10.27 -8.15 -0.61
C VAL A 50 -9.63 -8.67 0.67
N ALA A 51 -9.79 -9.97 0.96
CA ALA A 51 -9.19 -10.57 2.16
C ALA A 51 -7.65 -10.48 2.15
N GLU A 52 -7.01 -10.64 0.98
CA GLU A 52 -5.56 -10.50 0.86
C GLU A 52 -5.11 -9.04 1.04
N LEU A 53 -5.85 -8.07 0.51
CA LEU A 53 -5.57 -6.65 0.73
C LEU A 53 -5.72 -6.26 2.21
N GLU A 54 -6.74 -6.76 2.89
CA GLU A 54 -6.93 -6.56 4.33
C GLU A 54 -5.76 -7.14 5.14
N ARG A 55 -5.26 -8.32 4.74
CA ARG A 55 -4.08 -8.95 5.36
C ARG A 55 -2.82 -8.11 5.15
N ILE A 56 -2.60 -7.61 3.94
CA ILE A 56 -1.45 -6.74 3.63
C ILE A 56 -1.53 -5.44 4.44
N LEU A 57 -2.71 -4.80 4.48
CA LEU A 57 -2.93 -3.58 5.24
C LEU A 57 -2.63 -3.77 6.74
N LEU A 58 -3.02 -4.91 7.31
CA LEU A 58 -2.71 -5.22 8.71
C LEU A 58 -1.18 -5.30 8.93
N LEU A 59 -0.46 -6.01 8.07
CA LEU A 59 1.00 -6.14 8.15
C LEU A 59 1.72 -4.79 7.95
N GLU A 60 1.25 -3.97 7.02
CA GLU A 60 1.80 -2.62 6.80
C GLU A 60 1.58 -1.72 8.01
N ASN A 61 0.41 -1.79 8.65
CA ASN A 61 0.14 -1.03 9.87
C ASN A 61 1.03 -1.48 11.04
N GLU A 62 1.22 -2.78 11.22
CA GLU A 62 2.13 -3.33 12.23
C GLU A 62 3.58 -2.88 11.98
N ALA A 63 4.04 -2.96 10.73
CA ALA A 63 5.38 -2.49 10.36
C ALA A 63 5.53 -0.98 10.59
N HIS A 64 4.52 -0.18 10.21
CA HIS A 64 4.53 1.26 10.43
C HIS A 64 4.61 1.63 11.91
N GLU A 65 3.81 0.98 12.77
CA GLU A 65 3.87 1.23 14.21
C GLU A 65 5.21 0.77 14.83
N ALA A 66 5.79 -0.33 14.35
CA ALA A 66 7.12 -0.76 14.77
C ALA A 66 8.20 0.28 14.40
N THR A 67 8.19 0.77 13.15
CA THR A 67 9.10 1.82 12.69
C THR A 67 8.90 3.13 13.45
N LYS A 68 7.64 3.51 13.72
CA LYS A 68 7.33 4.70 14.50
C LYS A 68 7.88 4.61 15.92
N LYS A 69 7.73 3.45 16.57
CA LYS A 69 8.31 3.20 17.89
C LYS A 69 9.83 3.30 17.86
N GLU A 70 10.49 2.64 16.91
CA GLU A 70 11.94 2.75 16.73
C GLU A 70 12.38 4.19 16.51
N ASN A 71 11.65 4.97 15.70
CA ASN A 71 11.95 6.38 15.48
C ASN A 71 11.85 7.19 16.78
N THR A 72 10.82 6.95 17.60
CA THR A 72 10.69 7.62 18.91
C THR A 72 11.83 7.26 19.87
N GLU A 73 12.26 5.99 19.89
CA GLU A 73 13.40 5.56 20.71
C GLU A 73 14.71 6.19 20.24
N LEU A 74 14.96 6.26 18.93
CA LEU A 74 16.14 6.90 18.37
C LEU A 74 16.16 8.41 18.63
N ARG A 75 15.02 9.10 18.54
CA ARG A 75 14.91 10.51 18.92
C ARG A 75 15.21 10.73 20.40
N GLY A 76 14.68 9.89 21.28
CA GLY A 76 14.98 9.95 22.72
C GLY A 76 16.48 9.76 23.01
N LYS A 77 17.14 8.81 22.34
CA LYS A 77 18.59 8.63 22.45
C LYS A 77 19.38 9.84 21.93
N LEU A 78 18.95 10.43 20.83
CA LEU A 78 19.59 11.62 20.26
C LEU A 78 19.47 12.82 21.22
N ASP A 79 18.31 13.02 21.82
CA ASP A 79 18.08 14.13 22.76
C ASP A 79 18.90 13.93 24.05
N ALA A 80 18.99 12.70 24.56
CA ALA A 80 19.87 12.38 25.69
C ALA A 80 21.35 12.66 25.38
N LEU A 81 21.84 12.26 24.21
CA LEU A 81 23.21 12.55 23.79
C LEU A 81 23.48 14.05 23.63
N LYS A 82 22.49 14.83 23.15
CA LYS A 82 22.59 16.29 23.09
C LYS A 82 22.66 16.91 24.48
N GLN A 83 21.85 16.45 25.43
CA GLN A 83 21.90 16.92 26.82
C GLN A 83 23.24 16.59 27.48
N ASP A 84 23.70 15.34 27.37
CA ASP A 84 25.01 14.92 27.88
C ASP A 84 26.17 15.73 27.28
N SER A 85 26.05 16.13 26.00
CA SER A 85 27.05 16.99 25.34
C SER A 85 27.06 18.40 25.94
N VAL A 86 25.88 18.99 26.17
CA VAL A 86 25.74 20.33 26.77
C VAL A 86 26.20 20.34 28.23
N GLU A 87 25.90 19.29 29.01
CA GLU A 87 26.36 19.16 30.38
C GLU A 87 27.88 18.95 30.48
N LYS A 88 28.48 18.23 29.53
CA LYS A 88 29.95 18.10 29.44
C LYS A 88 30.66 19.37 28.98
N GLU A 89 30.02 20.21 28.17
CA GLU A 89 30.52 21.55 27.84
C GLU A 89 30.48 22.46 29.07
N ASN A 90 29.34 22.53 29.77
CA ASN A 90 29.19 23.38 30.95
C ASN A 90 30.10 22.98 32.13
N ASN A 91 30.33 21.68 32.36
CA ASN A 91 31.25 21.23 33.42
C ASN A 91 32.74 21.45 33.07
N LYS A 92 33.10 21.57 31.79
CA LYS A 92 34.47 21.92 31.39
C LYS A 92 34.77 23.40 31.61
N ASP A 93 33.79 24.26 31.41
CA ASP A 93 33.92 25.70 31.69
C ASP A 93 33.98 26.01 33.20
N GLU A 94 33.34 25.20 34.06
CA GLU A 94 33.46 25.36 35.53
C GLU A 94 34.79 24.81 36.11
N GLU A 95 35.44 23.83 35.47
CA GLU A 95 36.76 23.35 35.93
C GLU A 95 37.95 24.23 35.48
N GLU A 96 37.80 25.06 34.43
CA GLU A 96 38.87 25.97 33.98
C GLU A 96 39.01 27.25 34.85
N ASP A 97 38.02 27.62 35.67
CA ASP A 97 38.10 28.81 36.55
C ASP A 97 38.57 28.50 38.00
N SER A 98 38.84 27.23 38.34
CA SER A 98 39.17 26.81 39.71
C SER A 98 40.49 26.04 39.88
N SER A 99 41.47 26.18 38.98
CA SER A 99 42.77 25.52 39.17
C SER A 99 43.97 26.37 38.73
N LYS A 100 44.50 27.17 39.66
CA LYS A 100 45.92 27.52 39.62
C LYS A 100 46.71 26.52 40.45
N ASP A 101 47.69 25.94 39.77
CA ASP A 101 48.95 25.40 40.27
C ASP A 101 48.98 23.89 40.58
N LEU A 102 49.59 23.12 39.68
CA LEU A 102 50.78 22.27 39.94
C LEU A 102 51.18 21.49 38.68
N THR A 103 52.43 21.67 38.27
CA THR A 103 53.13 20.98 37.18
C THR A 103 53.31 19.48 37.43
N VAL A 104 52.97 18.60 36.47
CA VAL A 104 53.65 17.30 36.23
C VAL A 104 53.60 16.93 34.74
N GLU A 105 54.67 16.29 34.30
CA GLU A 105 55.10 15.95 32.94
C GLU A 105 54.14 15.14 32.05
N ASN A 106 54.30 15.38 30.75
CA ASN A 106 53.66 14.74 29.58
C ASN A 106 53.95 13.22 29.51
N PRO A 107 53.06 12.37 28.95
CA PRO A 107 53.18 12.09 27.52
C PRO A 107 51.86 11.78 26.77
N LYS A 108 51.68 12.46 25.63
CA LYS A 108 50.91 12.03 24.44
C LYS A 108 49.43 11.66 24.68
N GLN A 109 48.58 12.68 24.80
CA GLN A 109 47.18 12.55 24.39
C GLN A 109 47.11 12.44 22.87
N THR A 110 46.71 11.26 22.38
CA THR A 110 46.13 11.13 21.05
C THR A 110 44.91 12.04 20.99
N THR A 111 44.99 13.09 20.19
CA THR A 111 43.86 13.90 19.75
C THR A 111 42.86 12.96 19.07
N PHE A 112 41.88 12.47 19.83
CA PHE A 112 40.68 11.88 19.26
C PHE A 112 39.89 13.05 18.69
N GLN A 113 40.20 13.41 17.45
CA GLN A 113 39.33 14.27 16.65
C GLN A 113 38.05 13.47 16.44
N SER A 114 37.05 13.72 17.30
CA SER A 114 35.68 13.33 17.03
C SER A 114 35.34 13.83 15.62
N PRO A 115 34.82 13.00 14.71
CA PRO A 115 34.47 13.45 13.38
C PRO A 115 33.43 14.57 13.52
N GLU A 116 33.78 15.76 13.04
CA GLU A 116 32.87 16.89 12.92
C GLU A 116 31.75 16.44 11.96
N ILE A 117 30.57 16.18 12.52
CA ILE A 117 29.41 15.80 11.73
C ILE A 117 28.90 17.07 11.07
N ASP A 118 29.08 17.20 9.76
CA ASP A 118 28.54 18.31 8.98
C ASP A 118 27.00 18.20 8.91
N LEU A 119 26.35 18.94 9.81
CA LEU A 119 24.89 19.04 9.90
C LEU A 119 24.29 19.61 8.61
N ASP A 120 25.02 20.44 7.86
CA ASP A 120 24.53 21.00 6.60
C ASP A 120 24.51 19.95 5.49
N GLU A 121 25.51 19.07 5.46
CA GLU A 121 25.54 17.92 4.55
C GLU A 121 24.38 16.95 4.84
N ILE A 122 24.13 16.65 6.11
CA ILE A 122 23.00 15.80 6.54
C ILE A 122 21.66 16.43 6.14
N LEU A 123 21.46 17.73 6.40
CA LEU A 123 20.23 18.43 6.02
C LEU A 123 20.02 18.46 4.51
N LYS A 124 21.10 18.58 3.73
CA LYS A 124 21.05 18.50 2.28
C LYS A 124 20.62 17.11 1.80
N MET A 125 21.18 16.05 2.38
CA MET A 125 20.80 14.66 2.07
C MET A 125 19.34 14.37 2.41
N ILE A 126 18.84 14.89 3.54
CA ILE A 126 17.42 14.74 3.92
C ILE A 126 16.52 15.40 2.88
N LYS A 127 16.76 16.66 2.51
CA LYS A 127 15.96 17.37 1.48
C LYS A 127 15.98 16.64 0.14
N GLU A 128 17.12 16.08 -0.25
CA GLU A 128 17.25 15.34 -1.50
C GLU A 128 16.54 13.98 -1.45
N SER A 129 16.49 13.34 -0.28
CA SER A 129 15.67 12.14 -0.06
C SER A 129 14.17 12.43 -0.11
N GLU A 130 13.72 13.52 0.51
CA GLU A 130 12.32 13.95 0.52
C GLU A 130 11.84 14.26 -0.90
N LYS A 131 12.70 14.91 -1.70
CA LYS A 131 12.44 15.17 -3.12
C LYS A 131 12.24 13.86 -3.90
N ARG A 132 13.15 12.88 -3.74
CA ARG A 132 13.03 11.57 -4.42
C ARG A 132 11.77 10.81 -4.01
N ILE A 133 11.38 10.88 -2.74
CA ILE A 133 10.14 10.27 -2.24
C ILE A 133 8.91 10.95 -2.86
N ALA A 134 8.91 12.28 -2.95
CA ALA A 134 7.81 13.03 -3.58
C ALA A 134 7.68 12.70 -5.07
N GLU A 135 8.80 12.60 -5.79
CA GLU A 135 8.83 12.22 -7.20
C GLU A 135 8.30 10.80 -7.42
N ALA A 136 8.72 9.83 -6.59
CA ALA A 136 8.23 8.46 -6.66
C ALA A 136 6.71 8.37 -6.44
N LYS A 137 6.19 9.08 -5.42
CA LYS A 137 4.75 9.15 -5.15
C LYS A 137 3.96 9.76 -6.30
N ALA A 138 4.49 10.79 -6.97
CA ALA A 138 3.85 11.40 -8.12
C ALA A 138 3.77 10.43 -9.32
N VAL A 139 4.82 9.66 -9.57
CA VAL A 139 4.85 8.63 -10.62
C VAL A 139 3.83 7.51 -10.34
N ASP A 140 3.77 7.03 -9.09
CA ASP A 140 2.80 5.99 -8.71
C ASP A 140 1.36 6.48 -8.81
N LEU A 141 1.09 7.74 -8.47
CA LEU A 141 -0.22 8.38 -8.66
C LEU A 141 -0.63 8.41 -10.13
N LEU A 142 0.26 8.84 -11.03
CA LEU A 142 -0.01 8.85 -12.47
C LEU A 142 -0.30 7.44 -13.01
N ARG A 143 0.45 6.44 -12.53
CA ARG A 143 0.24 5.04 -12.91
C ARG A 143 -1.10 4.49 -12.42
N LEU A 144 -1.54 4.89 -11.23
CA LEU A 144 -2.86 4.55 -10.69
C LEU A 144 -3.98 5.22 -11.49
N GLU A 145 -3.84 6.50 -11.84
CA GLU A 145 -4.80 7.21 -12.69
C GLU A 145 -4.95 6.55 -14.06
N GLU A 146 -3.84 6.12 -14.66
CA GLU A 146 -3.87 5.40 -15.95
C GLU A 146 -4.57 4.05 -15.84
N LYS A 147 -4.30 3.27 -14.78
CA LYS A 147 -5.02 2.00 -14.52
C LYS A 147 -6.52 2.23 -14.31
N ILE A 148 -6.90 3.27 -13.58
CA ILE A 148 -8.32 3.62 -13.38
C ILE A 148 -8.98 3.96 -14.72
N LYS A 149 -8.29 4.71 -15.59
CA LYS A 149 -8.79 5.06 -16.92
C LYS A 149 -8.99 3.81 -17.78
N GLN A 150 -8.03 2.88 -17.78
CA GLN A 150 -8.11 1.61 -18.51
C GLN A 150 -9.29 0.75 -18.03
N LEU A 151 -9.49 0.65 -16.71
CA LEU A 151 -10.62 -0.06 -16.11
C LEU A 151 -11.96 0.55 -16.53
N LYS A 152 -12.10 1.88 -16.48
CA LYS A 152 -13.32 2.58 -16.92
C LYS A 152 -13.63 2.36 -18.40
N SER A 153 -12.61 2.25 -19.25
CA SER A 153 -12.80 1.97 -20.69
C SER A 153 -13.07 0.49 -21.02
N SER A 154 -12.87 -0.42 -20.06
CA SER A 154 -13.09 -1.87 -20.24
C SER A 154 -14.38 -2.38 -19.58
N LEU A 155 -15.14 -1.51 -18.92
CA LEU A 155 -16.53 -1.81 -18.54
C LEU A 155 -17.42 -1.82 -19.80
N PRO A 156 -18.20 -2.88 -20.06
CA PRO A 156 -19.17 -2.89 -21.15
C PRO A 156 -20.25 -1.84 -20.88
N GLN A 157 -20.61 -1.08 -21.92
CA GLN A 157 -21.74 -0.14 -21.92
C GLN A 157 -23.06 -0.86 -21.58
#